data_AF-A0A6J0TX40-F1
#
_entry.id   AF-A0A6J0TX40-F1
#
_cell.length_a   1.000
_cell.length_b   1.000
_cell.length_c   1.000
_cell.angle_alpha   90.00
_cell.angle_beta   90.00
_cell.angle_gamma   90.00
#
_symmetry.space_group_name_H-M   'P 1'
#
loop_
_entity.id
_entity.type
_entity.pdbx_description
1 polymer ?
#
loop_
_entity_poly.entity_id
_entity_poly.type
_entity_poly.pdbx_seq_one_letter_code
_entity_poly.pdbx_strand_id
1 'polypeptide(L)'
;MQILRRQIANELNYSCRFDSKHLAAALENLNTAILADIEAHYQDPSLPCPKEDNTLLYELTAYLEAAGIHNPLNKIYITTKRLPYFPVVNFLFLVSQLPKLQYSKNLGMVCKKAADPIDWPPLVLGLLTLLKQFHSRYTEQFLMLIGQFIRSTMEQCTSQKVPEMPADVVGALLFLEDYVHYTKLPRRVVEAHVPSFIFDEFRTVL
;
A
#
# COMPACT_ATOMS: atom_id res chain seq x y z
N MET A 1 -12.95 -6.12 -2.62
CA MET A 1 -12.63 -6.09 -4.06
C MET A 1 -11.14 -6.19 -4.38
N GLN A 2 -10.25 -5.40 -3.78
CA GLN A 2 -8.82 -5.41 -4.15
C GLN A 2 -8.09 -6.72 -3.78
N ILE A 3 -8.46 -7.34 -2.65
CA ILE A 3 -7.97 -8.67 -2.27
C ILE A 3 -8.34 -9.70 -3.35
N LEU A 4 -9.60 -9.71 -3.78
CA LEU A 4 -10.07 -10.60 -4.85
C LEU A 4 -9.31 -10.37 -6.16
N ARG A 5 -9.07 -9.11 -6.55
CA ARG A 5 -8.26 -8.80 -7.75
C ARG A 5 -6.85 -9.37 -7.64
N ARG A 6 -6.21 -9.31 -6.47
CA ARG A 6 -4.89 -9.93 -6.27
C ARG A 6 -4.96 -11.45 -6.34
N GLN A 7 -5.97 -12.08 -5.76
CA GLN A 7 -6.15 -13.53 -5.82
C GLN A 7 -6.38 -14.00 -7.27
N ILE A 8 -7.22 -13.28 -8.02
CA ILE A 8 -7.44 -13.54 -9.45
C ILE A 8 -6.14 -13.37 -10.22
N ALA A 9 -5.40 -12.27 -10.01
CA ALA A 9 -4.11 -12.06 -10.68
C ALA A 9 -3.11 -13.17 -10.36
N ASN A 10 -3.04 -13.63 -9.10
CA ASN A 10 -2.18 -14.73 -8.70
C ASN A 10 -2.57 -16.04 -9.39
N GLU A 11 -3.86 -16.36 -9.46
CA GLU A 11 -4.37 -17.57 -10.11
C GLU A 11 -4.12 -17.55 -11.63
N LEU A 12 -4.37 -16.41 -12.28
CA LEU A 12 -4.07 -16.19 -13.69
C LEU A 12 -2.58 -16.36 -13.97
N ASN A 13 -1.72 -15.79 -13.10
CA ASN A 13 -0.27 -15.89 -13.24
C ASN A 13 0.22 -17.33 -13.07
N TYR A 14 -0.29 -18.03 -12.06
CA TYR A 14 0.04 -19.43 -11.81
C TYR A 14 -0.36 -20.30 -13.01
N SER A 15 -1.60 -20.15 -13.49
CA SER A 15 -2.12 -20.87 -14.66
C SER A 15 -1.30 -20.57 -15.91
N CYS A 16 -1.00 -19.29 -16.18
CA CYS A 16 -0.21 -18.89 -17.35
C CYS A 16 1.21 -19.49 -17.33
N ARG A 17 1.87 -19.49 -16.17
CA ARG A 17 3.21 -20.06 -16.02
C ARG A 17 3.23 -21.58 -16.17
N PHE A 18 2.15 -22.25 -15.75
CA PHE A 18 2.03 -23.70 -15.87
C PHE A 18 1.66 -24.14 -17.29
N ASP A 19 0.57 -23.61 -17.84
CA ASP A 19 0.01 -24.04 -19.12
C ASP A 19 0.69 -23.38 -20.34
N SER A 20 1.31 -22.21 -20.16
CA SER A 20 1.84 -21.39 -21.25
C SER A 20 3.18 -20.74 -20.91
N LYS A 21 4.12 -21.53 -20.39
CA LYS A 21 5.46 -21.09 -19.93
C LYS A 21 6.22 -20.17 -20.89
N HIS A 22 6.15 -20.44 -22.21
CA HIS A 22 6.85 -19.65 -23.22
C HIS A 22 6.22 -18.27 -23.39
N LEU A 23 4.89 -18.18 -23.32
CA LEU A 23 4.17 -16.91 -23.36
C LEU A 23 4.48 -16.10 -22.10
N ALA A 24 4.41 -16.71 -20.92
CA ALA A 24 4.74 -16.04 -19.67
C ALA A 24 6.16 -15.45 -19.71
N ALA A 25 7.15 -16.24 -20.14
CA ALA A 25 8.53 -15.77 -20.28
C ALA A 25 8.68 -14.66 -21.33
N ALA A 26 7.99 -14.77 -22.47
CA ALA A 26 8.02 -13.74 -23.52
C ALA A 26 7.43 -12.40 -23.02
N LEU A 27 6.30 -12.45 -22.32
CA LEU A 27 5.66 -11.26 -21.75
C LEU A 27 6.52 -10.61 -20.67
N GLU A 28 7.10 -11.40 -19.76
CA GLU A 28 7.99 -10.89 -18.72
C GLU A 28 9.25 -10.25 -19.32
N ASN A 29 9.92 -10.94 -20.25
CA ASN A 29 11.12 -10.42 -20.91
C ASN A 29 10.83 -9.15 -21.71
N LEU A 30 9.72 -9.11 -22.45
CA LEU A 30 9.34 -7.93 -23.21
C LEU A 30 9.03 -6.74 -22.30
N ASN A 31 8.28 -6.95 -21.22
CA ASN A 31 8.00 -5.91 -20.24
C ASN A 31 9.28 -5.36 -19.59
N THR A 32 10.20 -6.24 -19.18
CA THR A 32 11.48 -5.83 -18.62
C THR A 32 12.34 -5.08 -19.63
N ALA A 33 12.40 -5.54 -20.89
CA ALA A 33 13.16 -4.86 -21.95
C ALA A 33 12.63 -3.45 -22.22
N ILE A 34 11.31 -3.29 -22.37
CA ILE A 34 10.69 -1.99 -22.61
C ILE A 34 10.95 -1.03 -21.44
N LEU A 35 10.81 -1.50 -20.19
CA LEU A 35 11.09 -0.66 -19.02
C LEU A 35 12.57 -0.25 -18.96
N ALA A 36 13.50 -1.14 -19.35
CA ALA A 36 14.92 -0.83 -19.43
C ALA A 36 15.22 0.21 -20.52
N ASP A 37 14.58 0.12 -21.69
CA ASP A 37 14.72 1.11 -22.76
C ASP A 37 14.19 2.48 -22.33
N ILE A 38 13.05 2.52 -21.64
CA ILE A 38 12.48 3.76 -21.09
C ILE A 38 13.45 4.36 -20.05
N GLU A 39 13.97 3.56 -19.13
CA GLU A 39 14.93 4.02 -18.13
C GLU A 39 16.21 4.56 -18.78
N ALA A 40 16.74 3.86 -19.80
CA ALA A 40 17.91 4.31 -20.56
C ALA A 40 17.66 5.67 -21.24
N HIS A 41 16.48 5.88 -21.83
CA HIS A 41 16.11 7.18 -22.40
C HIS A 41 16.04 8.31 -21.35
N TYR A 42 15.57 8.03 -20.13
CA TYR A 42 15.59 9.02 -19.06
C TYR A 42 17.00 9.42 -18.62
N GLN A 43 17.98 8.52 -18.75
CA GLN A 43 19.39 8.81 -18.47
C GLN A 43 20.08 9.51 -19.65
N ASP A 44 19.76 9.10 -20.88
CA ASP A 44 20.25 9.68 -22.13
C ASP A 44 19.09 9.94 -23.10
N PRO A 45 18.61 11.21 -23.20
CA PRO A 45 17.50 11.58 -24.06
C PRO A 45 17.71 11.33 -25.57
N SER A 46 18.94 10.98 -26.00
CA SER A 46 19.22 10.61 -27.39
C SER A 46 18.76 9.20 -27.76
N LEU A 47 18.54 8.32 -26.78
CA LEU A 47 18.07 6.95 -26.98
C LEU A 47 16.58 6.91 -27.34
N PRO A 48 16.07 5.85 -27.99
CA PRO A 48 14.66 5.75 -28.35
C PRO A 48 13.77 5.47 -27.13
N CYS A 49 12.56 6.03 -27.13
CA CYS A 49 11.51 5.73 -26.16
C CYS A 49 10.17 5.56 -26.91
N PRO A 50 9.30 4.62 -26.53
CA PRO A 50 7.96 4.51 -27.11
C PRO A 50 7.22 5.85 -26.97
N LYS A 51 6.86 6.45 -28.10
CA LYS A 51 6.09 7.70 -28.15
C LYS A 51 4.64 7.47 -27.67
N GLU A 52 3.95 8.53 -27.27
CA GLU A 52 2.57 8.46 -26.76
C GLU A 52 1.56 7.90 -27.79
N ASP A 53 1.85 8.02 -29.09
CA ASP A 53 1.05 7.48 -30.19
C ASP A 53 1.28 5.98 -30.44
N ASN A 54 2.24 5.36 -29.74
CA ASN A 54 2.55 3.94 -29.88
C ASN A 54 1.55 3.07 -29.08
N THR A 55 0.81 2.19 -29.77
CA THR A 55 -0.17 1.27 -29.14
C THR A 55 0.47 0.13 -28.36
N LEU A 56 1.79 -0.11 -28.53
CA LEU A 56 2.50 -1.24 -27.93
C LEU A 56 2.30 -1.33 -26.42
N LEU A 57 2.44 -0.21 -25.69
CA LEU A 57 2.29 -0.20 -24.24
C LEU A 57 0.86 -0.56 -23.81
N TYR A 58 -0.13 -0.08 -24.56
CA TYR A 58 -1.54 -0.37 -24.30
C TYR A 58 -1.85 -1.85 -24.52
N GLU A 59 -1.42 -2.41 -25.66
CA GLU A 59 -1.64 -3.81 -26.01
C GLU A 59 -0.90 -4.75 -25.05
N LEU A 60 0.38 -4.48 -24.78
CA LEU A 60 1.18 -5.28 -23.84
C LEU A 60 0.56 -5.28 -22.44
N THR A 61 0.08 -4.12 -21.97
CA THR A 61 -0.60 -4.03 -20.67
C THR A 61 -1.80 -4.96 -20.61
N ALA A 62 -2.60 -5.06 -21.68
CA ALA A 62 -3.74 -5.97 -21.71
C ALA A 62 -3.30 -7.45 -21.60
N TYR A 63 -2.23 -7.85 -22.29
CA TYR A 63 -1.68 -9.21 -22.18
C TYR A 63 -1.10 -9.51 -20.80
N LEU A 64 -0.35 -8.55 -20.21
CA LEU A 64 0.18 -8.67 -18.86
C LEU A 64 -0.95 -8.81 -17.83
N GLU A 65 -2.03 -8.04 -17.97
CA GLU A 65 -3.20 -8.14 -17.11
C GLU A 65 -3.91 -9.50 -17.24
N ALA A 66 -4.11 -9.98 -18.47
CA ALA A 66 -4.72 -11.29 -18.73
C ALA A 66 -3.85 -12.45 -18.20
N ALA A 67 -2.53 -12.33 -18.27
CA ALA A 67 -1.58 -13.29 -17.72
C ALA A 67 -1.34 -13.13 -16.21
N GLY A 68 -2.04 -12.21 -15.54
CA GLY A 68 -1.85 -11.96 -14.11
C GLY A 68 -0.50 -11.32 -13.73
N ILE A 69 0.27 -10.84 -14.71
CA ILE A 69 1.58 -10.19 -14.53
C ILE A 69 1.37 -8.69 -14.28
N HIS A 70 0.72 -8.35 -13.17
CA HIS A 70 0.51 -6.95 -12.75
C HIS A 70 0.28 -6.84 -11.24
N ASN A 71 0.33 -5.61 -10.71
CA ASN A 71 -0.03 -5.35 -9.31
C ASN A 71 -1.32 -4.51 -9.22
N PRO A 72 -2.47 -5.11 -8.88
CA PRO A 72 -3.74 -4.41 -8.73
C PRO A 72 -3.72 -3.25 -7.72
N LEU A 73 -2.87 -3.31 -6.69
CA LEU A 73 -2.76 -2.27 -5.66
C LEU A 73 -2.04 -1.02 -6.16
N ASN A 74 -1.20 -1.17 -7.20
CA ASN A 74 -0.46 -0.05 -7.78
C ASN A 74 -1.22 0.62 -8.93
N LYS A 75 -2.32 0.02 -9.42
CA LYS A 75 -3.10 0.53 -10.53
C LYS A 75 -3.92 1.76 -10.12
N ILE A 76 -3.85 2.80 -10.96
CA ILE A 76 -4.76 3.96 -10.91
C ILE A 76 -5.97 3.58 -11.76
N TYR A 77 -7.13 3.46 -11.12
CA TYR A 77 -8.38 3.07 -11.77
C TYR A 77 -9.19 4.28 -12.23
N ILE A 78 -9.11 5.37 -11.47
CA ILE A 78 -9.82 6.61 -11.76
C ILE A 78 -8.90 7.80 -11.55
N THR A 79 -8.99 8.77 -12.44
CA THR A 79 -8.46 10.11 -12.22
C THR A 79 -9.59 10.98 -11.69
N THR A 80 -9.36 11.69 -10.59
CA THR A 80 -10.38 12.49 -9.92
C THR A 80 -9.92 13.93 -9.71
N LYS A 81 -10.89 14.84 -9.49
CA LYS A 81 -10.60 16.24 -9.18
C LYS A 81 -9.93 16.36 -7.82
N ARG A 82 -9.20 17.46 -7.62
CA ARG A 82 -8.55 17.78 -6.35
C ARG A 82 -9.59 17.90 -5.23
N LEU A 83 -9.44 17.08 -4.17
CA LEU A 83 -10.25 17.14 -2.96
C LEU A 83 -9.36 17.56 -1.76
N PRO A 84 -9.31 18.83 -1.35
CA PRO A 84 -8.29 19.31 -0.40
C PRO A 84 -8.22 18.55 0.92
N TYR A 85 -9.37 18.13 1.47
CA TYR A 85 -9.44 17.48 2.79
C TYR A 85 -9.41 15.94 2.74
N PHE A 86 -9.19 15.34 1.57
CA PHE A 86 -9.22 13.89 1.43
C PHE A 86 -8.22 13.16 2.37
N PRO A 87 -6.96 13.61 2.53
CA PRO A 87 -6.04 12.96 3.48
C PRO A 87 -6.55 13.03 4.92
N VAL A 88 -7.11 14.18 5.32
CA VAL A 88 -7.64 14.41 6.68
C VAL A 88 -8.84 13.50 6.94
N VAL A 89 -9.78 13.41 6.01
CA VAL A 89 -10.97 12.54 6.16
C VAL A 89 -10.57 11.08 6.28
N ASN A 90 -9.64 10.60 5.44
CA ASN A 90 -9.16 9.22 5.53
C ASN A 90 -8.41 8.96 6.85
N PHE A 91 -7.64 9.94 7.34
CA PHE A 91 -6.96 9.85 8.63
C PHE A 91 -7.95 9.77 9.80
N LEU A 92 -8.93 10.68 9.86
CA LEU A 92 -9.97 10.67 10.89
C LEU A 92 -10.79 9.37 10.83
N PHE A 93 -11.09 8.89 9.63
CA PHE A 93 -11.76 7.61 9.43
C PHE A 93 -10.95 6.46 10.02
N LEU A 94 -9.65 6.34 9.71
CA LEU A 94 -8.78 5.31 10.27
C LEU A 94 -8.74 5.38 11.79
N VAL A 95 -8.44 6.55 12.37
CA VAL A 95 -8.34 6.74 13.83
C VAL A 95 -9.66 6.42 14.53
N SER A 96 -10.80 6.73 13.92
CA SER A 96 -12.12 6.36 14.49
C SER A 96 -12.39 4.84 14.51
N GLN A 97 -11.66 4.04 13.72
CA GLN A 97 -11.76 2.58 13.76
C GLN A 97 -10.78 1.93 14.76
N LEU A 98 -9.63 2.55 15.04
CA LEU A 98 -8.59 1.96 15.91
C LEU A 98 -9.11 1.53 17.30
N PRO A 99 -9.96 2.31 18.00
CA PRO A 99 -10.50 1.91 19.31
C PRO A 99 -11.33 0.63 19.29
N LYS A 100 -11.85 0.23 18.12
CA LYS A 100 -12.66 -0.98 17.93
C LYS A 100 -11.81 -2.21 17.62
N LEU A 101 -10.50 -2.04 17.43
CA LEU A 101 -9.58 -3.10 17.03
C LEU A 101 -8.61 -3.43 18.16
N GLN A 102 -8.18 -4.69 18.21
CA GLN A 102 -7.16 -5.18 19.13
C GLN A 102 -6.21 -6.11 18.38
N TYR A 103 -4.96 -6.16 18.83
CA TYR A 103 -3.99 -7.07 18.28
C TYR A 103 -4.10 -8.46 18.93
N SER A 104 -3.98 -9.50 18.11
CA SER A 104 -3.86 -10.90 18.53
C SER A 104 -2.61 -11.50 17.89
N LYS A 105 -1.75 -12.13 18.69
CA LYS A 105 -0.53 -12.80 18.19
C LYS A 105 -0.80 -13.82 17.08
N ASN A 106 -1.93 -14.52 17.17
CA ASN A 106 -2.26 -15.61 16.25
C ASN A 106 -2.98 -15.13 14.98
N LEU A 107 -3.75 -14.04 15.08
CA LEU A 107 -4.67 -13.60 14.03
C LEU A 107 -4.33 -12.22 13.45
N GLY A 108 -3.36 -11.52 14.03
CA GLY A 108 -3.09 -10.12 13.72
C GLY A 108 -4.16 -9.19 14.32
N MET A 109 -4.46 -8.10 13.60
CA MET A 109 -5.49 -7.13 14.02
C MET A 109 -6.90 -7.69 13.83
N VAL A 110 -7.68 -7.68 14.90
CA VAL A 110 -9.06 -8.18 14.92
C VAL A 110 -9.99 -7.19 15.62
N CYS A 111 -11.29 -7.27 15.37
CA CYS A 111 -12.29 -6.54 16.15
C CYS A 111 -12.25 -6.93 17.64
N LYS A 112 -12.43 -5.94 18.51
CA LYS A 112 -12.68 -6.16 19.94
C LYS A 112 -14.05 -6.81 20.17
N LYS A 113 -15.06 -6.40 19.41
CA LYS A 113 -16.42 -6.94 19.50
C LYS A 113 -16.72 -7.76 18.25
N ALA A 114 -17.17 -9.00 18.42
CA ALA A 114 -17.54 -9.87 17.31
C ALA A 114 -18.68 -9.30 16.44
N ALA A 115 -19.50 -8.40 16.99
CA ALA A 115 -20.57 -7.72 16.26
C ALA A 115 -20.09 -6.56 15.38
N ASP A 116 -18.86 -6.05 15.58
CA ASP A 116 -18.33 -4.96 14.76
C ASP A 116 -17.90 -5.51 13.40
N PRO A 117 -18.42 -4.98 12.27
CA PRO A 117 -18.21 -5.54 10.93
C PRO A 117 -16.87 -5.12 10.30
N ILE A 118 -15.85 -4.82 11.12
CA ILE A 118 -14.57 -4.30 10.63
C ILE A 118 -13.62 -5.47 10.38
N ASP A 119 -13.11 -5.54 9.16
CA ASP A 119 -12.06 -6.49 8.80
C ASP A 119 -10.80 -5.70 8.44
N TRP A 120 -9.67 -6.09 9.02
CA TRP A 120 -8.44 -5.32 8.98
C TRP A 120 -7.82 -5.27 7.57
N PRO A 121 -7.57 -6.39 6.86
CA PRO A 121 -6.99 -6.33 5.53
C PRO A 121 -7.84 -5.55 4.52
N PRO A 122 -9.19 -5.69 4.47
CA PRO A 122 -10.03 -4.82 3.64
C PRO A 122 -9.96 -3.34 4.00
N LEU A 123 -9.89 -3.00 5.29
CA LEU A 123 -9.75 -1.61 5.75
C LEU A 123 -8.44 -1.00 5.24
N VAL A 124 -7.32 -1.69 5.47
CA VAL A 124 -5.99 -1.23 5.05
C VAL A 124 -5.93 -1.10 3.52
N LEU A 125 -6.25 -2.16 2.79
CA LEU A 125 -6.16 -2.16 1.33
C LEU A 125 -7.15 -1.18 0.69
N GLY A 126 -8.30 -0.95 1.32
CA GLY A 126 -9.26 0.08 0.92
C GLY A 126 -8.64 1.48 1.00
N LEU A 127 -8.05 1.83 2.13
CA LEU A 127 -7.36 3.11 2.34
C LEU A 127 -6.18 3.30 1.37
N LEU A 128 -5.32 2.29 1.23
CA LEU A 128 -4.21 2.32 0.27
C LEU A 128 -4.71 2.56 -1.15
N THR A 129 -5.77 1.86 -1.56
CA THR A 129 -6.36 1.99 -2.89
C THR A 129 -6.90 3.40 -3.11
N LEU A 130 -7.65 3.92 -2.14
CA LEU A 130 -8.23 5.26 -2.18
C LEU A 130 -7.15 6.32 -2.32
N LEU A 131 -6.11 6.27 -1.50
CA LEU A 131 -4.98 7.20 -1.54
C LEU A 131 -4.21 7.12 -2.87
N LYS A 132 -4.06 5.91 -3.43
CA LYS A 132 -3.39 5.69 -4.73
C LYS A 132 -4.10 6.33 -5.92
N GLN A 133 -5.41 6.62 -5.81
CA GLN A 133 -6.16 7.30 -6.87
C GLN A 133 -5.86 8.81 -6.93
N PHE A 134 -5.20 9.36 -5.91
CA PHE A 134 -4.83 10.77 -5.84
C PHE A 134 -3.32 10.95 -6.05
N HIS A 135 -2.92 12.19 -6.32
CA HIS A 135 -1.50 12.55 -6.40
C HIS A 135 -0.75 12.15 -5.11
N SER A 136 0.50 11.69 -5.23
CA SER A 136 1.32 11.16 -4.12
C SER A 136 1.36 12.04 -2.88
N ARG A 137 1.38 13.37 -3.05
CA ARG A 137 1.27 14.39 -1.99
C ARG A 137 0.12 14.13 -0.98
N TYR A 138 -0.99 13.53 -1.42
CA TYR A 138 -2.11 13.20 -0.55
C TYR A 138 -1.76 12.07 0.41
N THR A 139 -1.04 11.06 -0.09
CA THR A 139 -0.55 9.95 0.71
C THR A 139 0.49 10.43 1.70
N GLU A 140 1.40 11.31 1.28
CA GLU A 140 2.38 11.94 2.16
C GLU A 140 1.70 12.70 3.32
N GLN A 141 0.70 13.55 3.02
CA GLN A 141 -0.06 14.26 4.05
C GLN A 141 -0.78 13.32 5.01
N PHE A 142 -1.35 12.22 4.51
CA PHE A 142 -2.00 11.22 5.34
C PHE A 142 -1.00 10.51 6.27
N LEU A 143 0.18 10.11 5.77
CA LEU A 143 1.24 9.51 6.59
C LEU A 143 1.79 10.48 7.64
N MET A 144 1.93 11.77 7.30
CA MET A 144 2.30 12.81 8.25
C MET A 144 1.29 12.92 9.41
N LEU A 145 -0.01 12.85 9.12
CA LEU A 145 -1.06 12.90 10.15
C LEU A 145 -1.01 11.68 11.07
N ILE A 146 -0.80 10.48 10.52
CA ILE A 146 -0.60 9.26 11.34
C ILE A 146 0.65 9.40 12.23
N GLY A 147 1.76 9.89 11.68
CA GLY A 147 2.98 10.09 12.46
C GLY A 147 2.82 11.14 13.56
N GLN A 148 2.06 12.22 13.30
CA GLN A 148 1.68 13.18 14.34
C GLN A 148 0.80 12.56 15.43
N PHE A 149 -0.20 11.74 15.06
CA PHE A 149 -1.04 11.01 16.00
C PHE A 149 -0.23 10.09 16.92
N ILE A 150 0.65 9.26 16.35
CA ILE A 150 1.50 8.35 17.12
C ILE A 150 2.35 9.13 18.13
N ARG A 151 3.03 10.20 17.68
CA ARG A 151 3.90 11.00 18.54
C ARG A 151 3.14 11.68 19.68
N SER A 152 2.02 12.34 19.37
CA SER A 152 1.26 13.08 20.38
C SER A 152 0.62 12.14 21.41
N THR A 153 0.13 10.97 21.00
CA THR A 153 -0.43 9.98 21.93
C THR A 153 0.66 9.36 22.82
N MET A 154 1.84 9.04 22.27
CA MET A 154 2.96 8.52 23.07
C MET A 154 3.49 9.53 24.10
N GLU A 155 3.55 10.81 23.73
CA GLU A 155 3.97 11.89 24.64
C GLU A 155 3.00 12.03 25.84
N GLN A 156 1.69 11.88 25.59
CA GLN A 156 0.68 11.89 26.64
C GLN A 156 0.84 10.72 27.62
N CYS A 157 1.17 9.51 27.13
CA CYS A 157 1.35 8.33 27.97
C CYS A 157 2.56 8.42 28.91
N THR A 158 3.64 9.04 28.43
CA THR A 158 4.85 9.28 29.24
C THR A 158 4.54 10.15 30.46
N SER A 159 3.62 11.10 30.31
CA SER A 159 3.19 12.00 31.39
C SER A 159 2.31 11.30 32.44
N GLN A 160 1.65 10.19 32.09
CA GLN A 160 0.67 9.49 32.93
C GLN A 160 1.20 8.23 33.62
N LYS A 161 2.51 7.93 33.53
CA LYS A 161 3.11 6.66 34.02
C LYS A 161 2.37 5.41 33.50
N VAL A 162 1.85 5.45 32.28
CA VAL A 162 1.29 4.25 31.63
C VAL A 162 2.45 3.50 30.98
N PRO A 163 2.83 2.30 31.48
CA PRO A 163 4.04 1.61 31.03
C PRO A 163 3.84 0.87 29.69
N GLU A 164 2.62 0.83 29.16
CA GLU A 164 2.27 0.04 27.98
C GLU A 164 1.78 0.95 26.84
N MET A 165 2.21 0.64 25.62
CA MET A 165 1.83 1.43 24.45
C MET A 165 0.32 1.33 24.18
N PRO A 166 -0.38 2.46 23.95
CA PRO A 166 -1.82 2.41 23.71
C PRO A 166 -2.20 1.55 22.52
N ALA A 167 -3.29 0.80 22.64
CA ALA A 167 -3.80 -0.08 21.58
C ALA A 167 -4.03 0.67 20.25
N ASP A 168 -4.45 1.94 20.30
CA ASP A 168 -4.65 2.74 19.10
C ASP A 168 -3.31 3.09 18.42
N VAL A 169 -2.25 3.35 19.20
CA VAL A 169 -0.90 3.56 18.66
C VAL A 169 -0.37 2.29 18.02
N VAL A 170 -0.56 1.13 18.68
CA VAL A 170 -0.23 -0.19 18.12
C VAL A 170 -0.95 -0.40 16.78
N GLY A 171 -2.25 -0.12 16.71
CA GLY A 171 -3.01 -0.24 15.47
C GLY A 171 -2.54 0.71 14.37
N ALA A 172 -2.16 1.95 14.71
CA ALA A 172 -1.60 2.89 13.75
C ALA A 172 -0.22 2.43 13.22
N LEU A 173 0.65 1.88 14.08
CA LEU A 173 1.94 1.33 13.69
C LEU A 173 1.78 0.09 12.79
N LEU A 174 0.85 -0.81 13.12
CA LEU A 174 0.51 -1.95 12.27
C LEU A 174 -0.03 -1.52 10.91
N PHE A 175 -0.84 -0.46 10.85
CA PHE A 175 -1.28 0.11 9.57
C PHE A 175 -0.08 0.56 8.71
N LEU A 176 0.90 1.23 9.31
CA LEU A 176 2.09 1.70 8.59
C LEU A 176 2.99 0.54 8.12
N GLU A 177 3.08 -0.52 8.92
CA GLU A 177 3.79 -1.73 8.52
C GLU A 177 3.11 -2.43 7.35
N ASP A 178 1.78 -2.60 7.40
CA ASP A 178 1.02 -3.13 6.28
C ASP A 178 1.09 -2.22 5.06
N TYR A 179 1.12 -0.90 5.24
CA TYR A 179 1.35 0.06 4.16
C TYR A 179 2.66 -0.24 3.42
N VAL A 180 3.77 -0.40 4.15
CA VAL A 180 5.07 -0.77 3.59
C VAL A 180 4.99 -2.14 2.91
N HIS A 181 4.38 -3.12 3.58
CA HIS A 181 4.27 -4.48 3.07
C HIS A 181 3.50 -4.55 1.74
N TYR A 182 2.36 -3.87 1.63
CA TYR A 182 1.49 -3.94 0.46
C TYR A 182 1.93 -3.03 -0.68
N THR A 183 2.48 -1.85 -0.38
CA THR A 183 2.96 -0.93 -1.43
C THR A 183 4.33 -1.33 -1.98
N LYS A 184 5.08 -2.18 -1.26
CA LYS A 184 6.48 -2.54 -1.54
C LYS A 184 7.41 -1.33 -1.57
N LEU A 185 7.00 -0.21 -0.96
CA LEU A 185 7.84 0.97 -0.82
C LEU A 185 8.90 0.75 0.27
N PRO A 186 10.06 1.41 0.18
CA PRO A 186 11.06 1.32 1.22
C PRO A 186 10.53 1.86 2.55
N ARG A 187 10.89 1.18 3.64
CA ARG A 187 10.48 1.54 5.02
C ARG A 187 10.76 2.99 5.41
N ARG A 188 11.81 3.59 4.84
CA ARG A 188 12.18 5.01 5.02
C ARG A 188 11.04 6.00 4.74
N VAL A 189 10.07 5.63 3.89
CA VAL A 189 8.89 6.46 3.59
C VAL A 189 8.05 6.69 4.84
N VAL A 190 7.93 5.69 5.70
CA VAL A 190 7.21 5.78 6.97
C VAL A 190 8.07 6.38 8.07
N GLU A 191 9.35 6.01 8.11
CA GLU A 191 10.31 6.51 9.13
C GLU A 191 10.57 8.01 9.03
N ALA A 192 10.29 8.62 7.86
CA ALA A 192 10.28 10.08 7.72
C ALA A 192 9.21 10.76 8.60
N HIS A 193 8.22 10.02 9.08
CA HIS A 193 7.08 10.55 9.85
C HIS A 193 6.99 9.98 11.28
N VAL A 194 7.58 8.80 11.53
CA VAL A 194 7.58 8.12 12.83
C VAL A 194 9.02 7.77 13.23
N PRO A 195 9.46 8.07 14.47
CA PRO A 195 10.78 7.67 14.94
C PRO A 195 11.00 6.16 14.80
N SER A 196 12.14 5.76 14.21
CA SER A 196 12.47 4.36 13.94
C SER A 196 12.40 3.48 15.18
N PHE A 197 12.88 3.98 16.32
CA PHE A 197 12.83 3.29 17.61
C PHE A 197 11.41 2.85 17.99
N ILE A 198 10.40 3.73 17.86
CA ILE A 198 8.99 3.38 18.16
C ILE A 198 8.49 2.31 17.19
N PHE A 199 8.89 2.43 15.92
CA PHE A 199 8.49 1.51 14.86
C PHE A 199 9.18 0.14 14.96
N ASP A 200 10.30 0.02 15.65
CA ASP A 200 10.95 -1.26 15.95
C ASP A 200 10.43 -1.88 17.26
N GLU A 201 10.29 -1.07 18.30
CA GLU A 201 9.96 -1.54 19.64
C GLU A 201 8.54 -2.14 19.71
N PHE A 202 7.58 -1.66 18.91
CA PHE A 202 6.20 -2.14 19.01
C PHE A 202 6.06 -3.64 18.73
N ARG A 203 6.91 -4.22 17.88
CA ARG A 203 6.89 -5.66 17.61
C ARG A 203 7.47 -6.51 18.73
N THR A 204 8.32 -5.92 19.57
CA THR A 204 8.92 -6.61 20.72
C THR A 204 7.96 -6.70 21.92
N VAL A 205 7.02 -5.75 22.01
CA VAL A 205 6.00 -5.67 23.05
C VAL A 205 4.76 -6.51 22.71
N LEU A 206 4.52 -6.78 21.41
CA LEU A 206 3.35 -7.48 20.91
C LEU A 206 3.34 -9.00 21.10
#